data_AF-A0A7S3NZ61-F1
#
_entry.id   AF-A0A7S3NZ61-F1
#
_cell.length_a   1.000
_cell.length_b   1.000
_cell.length_c   1.000
_cell.angle_alpha   90.00
_cell.angle_beta   90.00
_cell.angle_gamma   90.00
#
_symmetry.space_group_name_H-M   'P 1'
#
loop_
_entity.id
_entity.type
_entity.pdbx_description
1 polymer ?
#
loop_
_entity_poly.entity_id
_entity_poly.type
_entity_poly.pdbx_seq_one_letter_code
_entity_poly.pdbx_strand_id
1 'polypeptide(L)'
;MAAPSLPDDAKIVAKVTVPKEVLAESMSTGAIIILVVTGFIVLLWLLGMLVSYTNIGNNGNFRSDKIEDRKMAWALALHSWNPIVNLQKLFTVKDGGDKTLNVLNGVRVLSIGWVILGHSFAFVMFSSVKNSQSLKVLFESDWFSLVPGGYFAVDTFFFLSGFLTFALLISKMYPKRGMIGIVNTLLIYFHRYYRLIFPMVYIQFFTMYVVRYIGSGPMYRTTWDWMNKSCFANPWSNFLFIANFHPWSMGSACIGWVWYLMCDMQFFIISPPLIVIYCLNRKIGKLVVLSLIIISMIINGILALVWDISMDGKSSKNQNVGDVVYNKPWSRMGAYFVGAMFGISYFELSCREKYQGLSNTIFNKCYDILKNSQIISLLVCC
;
A
#
# COMPACT_ATOMS: atom_id res chain seq x y z
N MET A 1 52.80 -26.81 15.46
CA MET A 1 53.40 -25.59 14.87
C MET A 1 52.47 -24.44 15.18
N ALA A 2 52.86 -23.58 16.12
CA ALA A 2 52.08 -22.43 16.55
C ALA A 2 52.14 -21.33 15.49
N ALA A 3 51.00 -20.74 15.15
CA ALA A 3 50.92 -19.56 14.31
C ALA A 3 51.54 -18.35 15.05
N PRO A 4 52.28 -17.45 14.37
CA PRO A 4 52.86 -16.29 15.03
C PRO A 4 51.75 -15.31 15.44
N SER A 5 51.81 -14.86 16.68
CA SER A 5 50.99 -13.80 17.25
C SER A 5 51.20 -12.49 16.50
N LEU A 6 50.12 -11.91 15.96
CA LEU A 6 50.10 -10.55 15.46
C LEU A 6 50.35 -9.55 16.60
N PRO A 7 51.16 -8.50 16.41
CA PRO A 7 51.39 -7.50 17.44
C PRO A 7 50.14 -6.64 17.67
N ASP A 8 49.86 -6.32 18.93
CA ASP A 8 48.62 -5.70 19.44
C ASP A 8 48.37 -4.24 19.01
N ASP A 9 49.20 -3.64 18.17
CA ASP A 9 49.22 -2.18 18.00
C ASP A 9 48.87 -1.66 16.59
N ALA A 10 48.47 -2.52 15.65
CA ALA A 10 48.12 -2.11 14.30
C ALA A 10 46.60 -1.96 14.09
N LYS A 11 45.89 -1.25 14.99
CA LYS A 11 44.62 -0.62 14.61
C LYS A 11 44.92 0.56 13.69
N ILE A 12 45.19 0.28 12.42
CA ILE A 12 45.14 1.28 11.36
C ILE A 12 43.66 1.65 11.19
N VAL A 13 43.14 2.48 12.11
CA VAL A 13 41.94 3.26 11.85
C VAL A 13 42.38 4.31 10.86
N ALA A 14 42.33 3.99 9.57
CA ALA A 14 42.46 4.98 8.52
C ALA A 14 41.37 6.02 8.76
N LYS A 15 41.75 7.15 9.37
CA LYS A 15 40.90 8.33 9.48
C LYS A 15 40.79 8.85 8.06
N VAL A 16 39.77 8.38 7.33
CA VAL A 16 39.40 8.97 6.04
C VAL A 16 38.88 10.37 6.36
N THR A 17 39.79 11.33 6.41
CA THR A 17 39.46 12.75 6.44
C THR A 17 38.92 13.10 5.07
N VAL A 18 37.58 13.10 4.96
CA VAL A 18 36.90 13.68 3.80
C VAL A 18 37.27 15.17 3.77
N PRO A 19 37.84 15.69 2.68
CA PRO A 19 38.19 17.10 2.58
C PRO A 19 36.97 17.98 2.87
N LYS A 20 37.14 19.01 3.72
CA LYS A 20 36.05 19.95 4.07
C LYS A 20 35.48 20.69 2.85
N GLU A 21 36.24 20.78 1.76
CA GLU A 21 35.80 21.37 0.49
C GLU A 21 34.65 20.58 -0.18
N VAL A 22 34.49 19.29 0.15
CA VAL A 22 33.35 18.47 -0.31
C VAL A 22 32.07 18.77 0.49
N LEU A 23 32.16 19.43 1.66
CA LEU A 23 31.02 19.68 2.55
C LEU A 23 30.19 20.93 2.20
N ALA A 24 30.70 21.84 1.37
CA ALA A 24 30.03 23.09 0.99
C ALA A 24 29.45 23.06 -0.44
N GLU A 25 28.79 21.96 -0.82
CA GLU A 25 28.07 21.90 -2.09
C GLU A 25 26.75 22.67 -1.95
N SER A 26 26.55 23.71 -2.78
CA SER A 26 25.31 24.47 -2.80
C SER A 26 24.12 23.54 -3.09
N MET A 27 22.97 23.82 -2.48
CA MET A 27 21.76 23.04 -2.73
C MET A 27 21.38 23.08 -4.22
N SER A 28 21.07 21.92 -4.78
CA SER A 28 20.57 21.84 -6.16
C SER A 28 19.25 22.59 -6.31
N THR A 29 18.98 23.12 -7.50
CA THR A 29 17.71 23.78 -7.83
C THR A 29 16.50 22.88 -7.53
N GLY A 30 16.61 21.57 -7.81
CA GLY A 30 15.56 20.60 -7.48
C GLY A 30 15.29 20.50 -5.98
N ALA A 31 16.33 20.56 -5.15
CA ALA A 31 16.17 20.53 -3.70
C ALA A 31 15.48 21.80 -3.18
N ILE A 32 15.86 22.96 -3.72
CA ILE A 32 15.21 24.24 -3.40
C ILE A 32 13.73 24.20 -3.77
N ILE A 33 13.38 23.71 -4.97
CA ILE A 33 11.98 23.59 -5.40
C ILE A 33 11.17 22.72 -4.43
N ILE A 34 11.69 21.54 -4.06
CA ILE A 34 10.97 20.65 -3.13
C ILE A 34 10.83 21.27 -1.75
N LEU A 35 11.86 21.96 -1.24
CA LEU A 35 11.75 22.68 0.04
C LEU A 35 10.71 23.80 -0.01
N VAL A 36 10.61 24.53 -1.13
CA VAL A 36 9.55 25.54 -1.33
C VAL A 36 8.17 24.89 -1.34
N VAL A 37 8.00 23.74 -2.01
CA VAL A 37 6.75 22.97 -2.00
C VAL A 37 6.41 22.49 -0.58
N THR A 38 7.39 21.97 0.16
CA THR A 38 7.21 21.58 1.57
C THR A 38 6.82 22.78 2.43
N GLY A 39 7.47 23.94 2.25
CA GLY A 39 7.12 25.19 2.92
C GLY A 39 5.70 25.65 2.61
N PHE A 40 5.25 25.52 1.35
CA PHE A 40 3.89 25.81 0.95
C PHE A 40 2.87 24.87 1.61
N ILE A 41 3.17 23.57 1.72
CA ILE A 41 2.33 22.61 2.45
C ILE A 41 2.20 23.01 3.94
N VAL A 42 3.31 23.41 4.56
CA VAL A 42 3.31 23.90 5.96
C VAL A 42 2.48 25.18 6.09
N LEU A 43 2.57 26.09 5.12
CA LEU A 43 1.72 27.29 5.09
C LEU A 43 0.24 26.92 5.00
N LEU A 44 -0.14 25.96 4.16
CA LEU A 44 -1.53 25.46 4.10
C LEU A 44 -1.99 24.87 5.43
N TRP A 45 -1.11 24.16 6.15
CA TRP A 45 -1.42 23.68 7.50
C TRP A 45 -1.69 24.82 8.48
N LEU A 46 -0.84 25.85 8.49
CA LEU A 46 -1.02 27.04 9.33
C LEU A 46 -2.32 27.78 8.99
N LEU A 47 -2.62 27.98 7.71
CA LEU A 47 -3.86 28.58 7.25
C LEU A 47 -5.10 27.75 7.63
N GLY A 48 -5.01 26.42 7.49
CA GLY A 48 -6.08 25.51 7.92
C GLY A 48 -6.34 25.53 9.42
N MET A 49 -5.28 25.71 10.24
CA MET A 49 -5.44 25.93 11.68
C MET A 49 -6.08 27.28 11.98
N LEU A 50 -5.67 28.35 11.29
CA LEU A 50 -6.24 29.69 11.45
C LEU A 50 -7.73 29.73 11.07
N VAL A 51 -8.11 29.12 9.95
CA VAL A 51 -9.51 29.02 9.52
C VAL A 51 -10.34 28.21 10.52
N SER A 52 -9.79 27.13 11.06
CA SER A 52 -10.46 26.40 12.14
C SER A 52 -10.64 27.27 13.38
N TYR A 53 -9.59 27.93 13.85
CA TYR A 53 -9.62 28.76 15.05
C TYR A 53 -10.65 29.89 14.97
N THR A 54 -10.70 30.59 13.83
CA THR A 54 -11.64 31.70 13.58
C THR A 54 -13.10 31.25 13.42
N ASN A 55 -13.36 29.96 13.16
CA ASN A 55 -14.69 29.41 12.97
C ASN A 55 -15.07 28.33 14.00
N ILE A 56 -14.35 28.26 15.12
CA ILE A 56 -14.75 27.45 16.27
C ILE A 56 -16.01 28.07 16.91
N GLY A 57 -17.00 27.23 17.21
CA GLY A 57 -18.18 27.62 17.96
C GLY A 57 -17.97 27.59 19.47
N ASN A 58 -18.94 28.11 20.22
CA ASN A 58 -18.91 28.12 21.70
C ASN A 58 -18.77 26.71 22.31
N ASN A 59 -19.12 25.65 21.56
CA ASN A 59 -18.98 24.25 21.98
C ASN A 59 -17.59 23.66 21.66
N GLY A 60 -16.62 24.47 21.20
CA GLY A 60 -15.28 24.02 20.81
C GLY A 60 -15.19 23.33 19.44
N ASN A 61 -16.33 23.01 18.81
CA ASN A 61 -16.38 22.33 17.51
C ASN A 61 -16.33 23.33 16.34
N PHE A 62 -15.71 22.89 15.24
CA PHE A 62 -15.69 23.63 13.98
C PHE A 62 -17.10 23.75 13.39
N ARG A 63 -17.55 24.99 13.11
CA ARG A 63 -18.89 25.24 12.56
C ARG A 63 -18.85 25.23 11.03
N SER A 64 -18.93 24.04 10.41
CA SER A 64 -19.06 23.91 8.95
C SER A 64 -20.27 24.67 8.40
N ASP A 65 -21.38 24.64 9.13
CA ASP A 65 -22.67 25.18 8.70
C ASP A 65 -22.58 26.70 8.41
N LYS A 66 -21.86 27.45 9.26
CA LYS A 66 -21.62 28.89 9.11
C LYS A 66 -20.79 29.25 7.87
N ILE A 67 -20.04 28.30 7.33
CA ILE A 67 -19.17 28.48 6.16
C ILE A 67 -19.92 28.05 4.89
N GLU A 68 -20.72 26.99 4.98
CA GLU A 68 -21.63 26.54 3.92
C GLU A 68 -22.71 27.60 3.64
N ASP A 69 -23.30 28.19 4.68
CA ASP A 69 -24.28 29.30 4.58
C ASP A 69 -23.68 30.52 3.87
N ARG A 70 -22.39 30.78 4.06
CA ARG A 70 -21.65 31.88 3.43
C ARG A 70 -21.02 31.51 2.08
N LYS A 71 -21.23 30.28 1.59
CA LYS A 71 -20.67 29.74 0.33
C LYS A 71 -19.15 29.89 0.22
N MET A 72 -18.43 29.86 1.34
CA MET A 72 -16.97 30.04 1.36
C MET A 72 -16.26 28.70 1.13
N ALA A 73 -16.39 28.15 -0.08
CA ALA A 73 -15.78 26.86 -0.45
C ALA A 73 -14.25 26.82 -0.22
N TRP A 74 -13.57 27.96 -0.37
CA TRP A 74 -12.14 28.10 -0.09
C TRP A 74 -11.81 27.89 1.39
N ALA A 75 -12.69 28.27 2.32
CA ALA A 75 -12.45 28.11 3.76
C ALA A 75 -12.61 26.64 4.17
N LEU A 76 -13.58 25.92 3.58
CA LEU A 76 -13.70 24.47 3.72
C LEU A 76 -12.48 23.73 3.14
N ALA A 77 -11.99 24.19 1.99
CA ALA A 77 -10.77 23.65 1.38
C ALA A 77 -9.57 23.85 2.31
N LEU A 78 -9.34 25.06 2.84
CA LEU A 78 -8.25 25.33 3.79
C LEU A 78 -8.41 24.56 5.10
N HIS A 79 -9.63 24.44 5.64
CA HIS A 79 -9.90 23.62 6.83
C HIS A 79 -9.47 22.16 6.63
N SER A 80 -9.59 21.62 5.42
CA SER A 80 -9.16 20.26 5.09
C SER A 80 -7.65 20.04 5.27
N TRP A 81 -6.86 21.12 5.27
CA TRP A 81 -5.42 21.09 5.54
C TRP A 81 -5.07 21.20 7.03
N ASN A 82 -6.05 21.28 7.94
CA ASN A 82 -5.79 21.36 9.37
C ASN A 82 -5.15 20.06 9.89
N PRO A 83 -3.89 20.08 10.34
CA PRO A 83 -3.20 18.88 10.79
C PRO A 83 -3.77 18.33 12.09
N ILE A 84 -4.26 19.17 13.01
CA ILE A 84 -4.81 18.73 14.30
C ILE A 84 -6.05 17.88 14.08
N VAL A 85 -6.98 18.35 13.25
CA VAL A 85 -8.21 17.62 12.92
C VAL A 85 -7.90 16.32 12.18
N ASN A 86 -6.96 16.36 11.23
CA ASN A 86 -6.57 15.17 10.48
C ASN A 86 -5.83 14.15 11.35
N LEU A 87 -4.94 14.58 12.26
CA LEU A 87 -4.25 13.72 13.22
C LEU A 87 -5.23 13.11 14.22
N GLN A 88 -6.17 13.90 14.75
CA GLN A 88 -7.24 13.37 15.61
C GLN A 88 -8.04 12.30 14.87
N LYS A 89 -8.46 12.55 13.63
CA LYS A 89 -9.14 11.54 12.80
C LYS A 89 -8.28 10.29 12.54
N LEU A 90 -6.96 10.44 12.41
CA LEU A 90 -6.03 9.35 12.19
C LEU A 90 -5.87 8.48 13.45
N PHE A 91 -5.85 9.08 14.63
CA PHE A 91 -5.70 8.38 15.92
C PHE A 91 -7.02 7.98 16.57
N THR A 92 -8.15 8.46 16.06
CA THR A 92 -9.48 8.06 16.57
C THR A 92 -9.83 6.67 16.06
N VAL A 93 -9.96 5.72 16.99
CA VAL A 93 -10.56 4.42 16.72
C VAL A 93 -12.07 4.62 16.63
N LYS A 94 -12.64 4.53 15.42
CA LYS A 94 -14.08 4.64 15.22
C LYS A 94 -14.76 3.30 15.52
N ASP A 95 -15.64 3.29 16.51
CA ASP A 95 -16.48 2.12 16.86
C ASP A 95 -17.65 1.86 15.89
N GLY A 96 -17.77 2.65 14.80
CA GLY A 96 -18.93 2.65 13.89
C GLY A 96 -18.78 1.86 12.59
N GLY A 97 -17.70 1.09 12.40
CA GLY A 97 -17.54 0.19 11.25
C GLY A 97 -18.11 -1.21 11.52
N ASP A 98 -18.20 -2.06 10.49
CA ASP A 98 -18.41 -3.50 10.67
C ASP A 98 -17.26 -4.01 11.56
N LYS A 99 -17.54 -4.24 12.84
CA LYS A 99 -16.53 -4.61 13.86
C LYS A 99 -15.72 -5.82 13.43
N THR A 100 -16.32 -6.67 12.59
CA THR A 100 -15.72 -7.86 11.99
C THR A 100 -14.51 -7.54 11.10
N LEU A 101 -14.49 -6.38 10.42
CA LEU A 101 -13.38 -5.99 9.55
C LEU A 101 -12.22 -5.31 10.28
N ASN A 102 -12.36 -5.02 11.59
CA ASN A 102 -11.28 -4.41 12.37
C ASN A 102 -10.05 -5.32 12.49
N VAL A 103 -10.22 -6.65 12.42
CA VAL A 103 -9.11 -7.61 12.39
C VAL A 103 -8.14 -7.34 11.24
N LEU A 104 -8.65 -6.84 10.10
CA LEU A 104 -7.82 -6.49 8.94
C LEU A 104 -6.87 -5.34 9.25
N ASN A 105 -7.22 -4.44 10.18
CA ASN A 105 -6.30 -3.40 10.64
C ASN A 105 -5.15 -3.99 11.46
N GLY A 106 -5.42 -4.99 12.31
CA GLY A 106 -4.36 -5.72 13.02
C GLY A 106 -3.41 -6.44 12.06
N VAL A 107 -3.96 -7.11 11.05
CA VAL A 107 -3.16 -7.75 9.98
C VAL A 107 -2.26 -6.73 9.28
N ARG A 108 -2.77 -5.54 8.94
CA ARG A 108 -1.95 -4.48 8.32
C ARG A 108 -0.77 -4.04 9.19
N VAL A 109 -0.98 -3.92 10.51
CA VAL A 109 0.08 -3.52 11.45
C VAL A 109 1.18 -4.59 11.52
N LEU A 110 0.80 -5.87 11.60
CA LEU A 110 1.76 -6.97 11.59
C LEU A 110 2.51 -7.03 10.26
N SER A 111 1.81 -6.90 9.13
CA SER A 111 2.42 -6.93 7.80
C SER A 111 3.36 -5.74 7.57
N ILE A 112 3.00 -4.52 7.97
CA ILE A 112 3.91 -3.36 7.79
C ILE A 112 5.13 -3.49 8.70
N GLY A 113 4.97 -3.99 9.93
CA GLY A 113 6.09 -4.28 10.82
C GLY A 113 7.06 -5.30 10.20
N TRP A 114 6.52 -6.35 9.57
CA TRP A 114 7.31 -7.35 8.87
C TRP A 114 8.05 -6.78 7.64
N VAL A 115 7.39 -5.92 6.86
CA VAL A 115 8.03 -5.21 5.73
C VAL A 115 9.16 -4.30 6.22
N ILE A 116 8.95 -3.55 7.30
CA ILE A 116 9.97 -2.68 7.90
C ILE A 116 11.16 -3.49 8.38
N LEU A 117 10.92 -4.62 9.06
CA LEU A 117 11.97 -5.52 9.51
C LEU A 117 12.81 -6.03 8.33
N GLY A 118 12.15 -6.55 7.29
CA GLY A 118 12.82 -7.06 6.09
C GLY A 118 13.66 -6.00 5.37
N HIS A 119 13.10 -4.81 5.13
CA HIS A 119 13.82 -3.72 4.48
C HIS A 119 14.98 -3.18 5.33
N SER A 120 14.80 -3.09 6.65
CA SER A 120 15.87 -2.62 7.54
C SER A 120 17.12 -3.49 7.42
N PHE A 121 16.95 -4.81 7.44
CA PHE A 121 18.08 -5.74 7.22
C PHE A 121 18.60 -5.73 5.79
N ALA A 122 17.71 -5.65 4.79
CA ALA A 122 18.12 -5.55 3.38
C ALA A 122 19.00 -4.31 3.13
N PHE A 123 18.70 -3.17 3.74
CA PHE A 123 19.51 -1.95 3.59
C PHE A 123 20.80 -1.96 4.42
N VAL A 124 20.84 -2.69 5.54
CA VAL A 124 22.10 -2.93 6.26
C VAL A 124 23.11 -3.67 5.37
N MET A 125 22.67 -4.56 4.48
CA MET A 125 23.55 -5.25 3.53
C MET A 125 24.21 -4.31 2.50
N PHE A 126 23.60 -3.16 2.21
CA PHE A 126 24.19 -2.11 1.37
C PHE A 126 25.06 -1.12 2.16
N SER A 127 25.20 -1.33 3.47
CA SER A 127 25.90 -0.45 4.40
C SER A 127 27.19 -1.10 4.91
N SER A 128 28.15 -0.30 5.37
CA SER A 128 29.35 -0.83 6.01
C SER A 128 29.05 -1.33 7.42
N VAL A 129 29.36 -2.60 7.70
CA VAL A 129 29.18 -3.21 9.03
C VAL A 129 30.50 -3.23 9.78
N LYS A 130 30.50 -2.77 11.04
CA LYS A 130 31.73 -2.72 11.87
C LYS A 130 32.29 -4.10 12.22
N ASN A 131 31.42 -5.11 12.32
CA ASN A 131 31.78 -6.48 12.63
C ASN A 131 31.02 -7.44 11.71
N SER A 132 31.67 -7.93 10.66
CA SER A 132 31.09 -8.89 9.72
C SER A 132 30.82 -10.26 10.36
N GLN A 133 31.58 -10.65 11.41
CA GLN A 133 31.38 -11.92 12.09
C GLN A 133 30.03 -11.97 12.83
N SER A 134 29.57 -10.83 13.36
CA SER A 134 28.24 -10.73 13.99
C SER A 134 27.10 -11.00 13.00
N LEU A 135 27.27 -10.74 11.71
CA LEU A 135 26.26 -11.07 10.70
C LEU A 135 26.10 -12.58 10.53
N LYS A 136 27.19 -13.35 10.64
CA LYS A 136 27.14 -14.80 10.54
C LYS A 136 26.30 -15.41 11.66
N VAL A 137 26.57 -14.98 12.90
CA VAL A 137 25.78 -15.42 14.08
C VAL A 137 24.30 -15.06 13.92
N LEU A 138 24.01 -13.87 13.38
CA LEU A 138 22.65 -13.44 13.12
C LEU A 138 21.98 -14.32 12.05
N PHE A 139 22.65 -14.60 10.93
CA PHE A 139 22.09 -15.38 9.81
C PHE A 139 21.89 -16.85 10.16
N GLU A 140 22.66 -17.39 11.09
CA GLU A 140 22.51 -18.75 11.60
C GLU A 140 21.41 -18.89 12.66
N SER A 141 20.80 -17.77 13.10
CA SER A 141 19.68 -17.81 14.05
C SER A 141 18.36 -18.16 13.38
N ASP A 142 17.59 -19.08 13.97
CA ASP A 142 16.26 -19.47 13.48
C ASP A 142 15.29 -18.29 13.33
N TRP A 143 15.37 -17.30 14.23
CA TRP A 143 14.54 -16.09 14.14
C TRP A 143 14.84 -15.25 12.90
N PHE A 144 16.05 -15.36 12.36
CA PHE A 144 16.44 -14.61 11.17
C PHE A 144 15.70 -15.08 9.93
N SER A 145 15.13 -16.29 9.90
CA SER A 145 14.27 -16.76 8.79
C SER A 145 13.05 -15.87 8.54
N LEU A 146 12.61 -15.08 9.53
CA LEU A 146 11.57 -14.07 9.34
C LEU A 146 12.00 -12.96 8.37
N VAL A 147 13.28 -12.60 8.31
CA VAL A 147 13.78 -11.52 7.45
C VAL A 147 13.62 -11.83 5.96
N PRO A 148 14.17 -12.93 5.41
CA PRO A 148 13.89 -13.32 4.02
C PRO A 148 12.42 -13.69 3.82
N GLY A 149 11.72 -14.18 4.85
CA GLY A 149 10.26 -14.34 4.80
C GLY A 149 9.50 -13.04 4.50
N GLY A 150 10.09 -11.87 4.78
CA GLY A 150 9.52 -10.55 4.49
C GLY A 150 9.17 -10.31 3.02
N TYR A 151 9.76 -11.07 2.08
CA TYR A 151 9.35 -11.05 0.67
C TYR A 151 7.85 -11.40 0.49
N PHE A 152 7.30 -12.25 1.35
CA PHE A 152 5.89 -12.65 1.33
C PHE A 152 4.98 -11.70 2.12
N ALA A 153 5.52 -10.84 2.99
CA ALA A 153 4.72 -9.89 3.77
C ALA A 153 3.87 -8.95 2.88
N VAL A 154 4.40 -8.64 1.69
CA VAL A 154 3.73 -7.78 0.69
C VAL A 154 2.49 -8.46 0.10
N ASP A 155 2.43 -9.80 0.07
CA ASP A 155 1.27 -10.54 -0.44
C ASP A 155 0.04 -10.35 0.44
N THR A 156 0.23 -10.13 1.74
CA THR A 156 -0.88 -9.78 2.64
C THR A 156 -1.53 -8.46 2.22
N PHE A 157 -0.74 -7.47 1.79
CA PHE A 157 -1.28 -6.22 1.29
C PHE A 157 -1.98 -6.39 -0.06
N PHE A 158 -1.46 -7.21 -0.98
CA PHE A 158 -2.18 -7.54 -2.21
C PHE A 158 -3.52 -8.22 -1.94
N PHE A 159 -3.55 -9.21 -1.04
CA PHE A 159 -4.78 -9.86 -0.60
C PHE A 159 -5.81 -8.84 -0.07
N LEU A 160 -5.39 -7.95 0.84
CA LEU A 160 -6.26 -6.92 1.40
C LEU A 160 -6.76 -5.93 0.32
N SER A 161 -5.89 -5.51 -0.61
CA SER A 161 -6.26 -4.66 -1.73
C SER A 161 -7.32 -5.32 -2.62
N GLY A 162 -7.15 -6.60 -2.96
CA GLY A 162 -8.09 -7.38 -3.76
C GLY A 162 -9.44 -7.56 -3.05
N PHE A 163 -9.40 -7.96 -1.77
CA PHE A 163 -10.59 -8.12 -0.92
C PHE A 163 -11.44 -6.84 -0.89
N LEU A 164 -10.83 -5.71 -0.52
CA LEU A 164 -11.54 -4.44 -0.38
C LEU A 164 -12.02 -3.92 -1.74
N THR A 165 -11.20 -4.03 -2.78
CA THR A 165 -11.57 -3.59 -4.12
C THR A 165 -12.81 -4.33 -4.60
N PHE A 166 -12.82 -5.67 -4.52
CA PHE A 166 -13.95 -6.46 -4.97
C PHE A 166 -15.19 -6.26 -4.07
N ALA A 167 -15.06 -6.27 -2.75
CA ALA A 167 -16.19 -6.05 -1.84
C ALA A 167 -16.86 -4.67 -2.06
N LEU A 168 -16.07 -3.61 -2.20
CA LEU A 168 -16.59 -2.24 -2.35
C LEU A 168 -17.07 -1.94 -3.78
N LEU A 169 -16.42 -2.46 -4.81
CA LEU A 169 -16.86 -2.23 -6.18
C LEU A 169 -18.07 -3.11 -6.50
N ILE A 170 -18.07 -4.41 -6.17
CA ILE A 170 -19.24 -5.27 -6.42
C ILE A 170 -20.50 -4.69 -5.79
N SER A 171 -20.44 -4.22 -4.54
CA SER A 171 -21.61 -3.60 -3.88
C SER A 171 -22.17 -2.39 -4.63
N LYS A 172 -21.33 -1.64 -5.37
CA LYS A 172 -21.76 -0.50 -6.20
C LYS A 172 -22.19 -0.92 -7.62
N MET A 173 -21.54 -1.92 -8.21
CA MET A 173 -21.71 -2.33 -9.60
C MET A 173 -22.83 -3.36 -9.79
N TYR A 174 -23.01 -4.25 -8.80
CA TYR A 174 -23.96 -5.36 -8.86
C TYR A 174 -25.42 -4.93 -9.01
N PRO A 175 -25.93 -3.91 -8.28
CA PRO A 175 -27.30 -3.42 -8.47
C PRO A 175 -27.57 -2.92 -9.89
N LYS A 176 -26.53 -2.49 -10.60
CA LYS A 176 -26.60 -1.97 -11.97
C LYS A 176 -26.24 -3.03 -13.03
N ARG A 177 -26.15 -4.33 -12.67
CA ARG A 177 -25.66 -5.41 -13.56
C ARG A 177 -24.33 -5.08 -14.25
N GLY A 178 -23.45 -4.33 -13.58
CA GLY A 178 -22.18 -3.87 -14.14
C GLY A 178 -22.29 -2.66 -15.10
N MET A 179 -23.49 -2.15 -15.37
CA MET A 179 -23.73 -0.98 -16.21
C MET A 179 -23.50 0.32 -15.43
N ILE A 180 -22.23 0.70 -15.29
CA ILE A 180 -21.86 2.00 -14.69
C ILE A 180 -21.63 3.07 -15.77
N GLY A 181 -21.55 2.68 -17.05
CA GLY A 181 -21.17 3.57 -18.14
C GLY A 181 -19.65 3.85 -18.16
N ILE A 182 -19.10 4.10 -19.35
CA ILE A 182 -17.67 4.28 -19.56
C ILE A 182 -17.10 5.44 -18.74
N VAL A 183 -17.86 6.53 -18.60
CA VAL A 183 -17.46 7.74 -17.87
C VAL A 183 -17.21 7.43 -16.39
N ASN A 184 -18.11 6.70 -15.73
CA ASN A 184 -17.94 6.37 -14.30
C ASN A 184 -16.80 5.39 -14.09
N THR A 185 -16.57 4.45 -15.01
CA THR A 185 -15.41 3.55 -14.97
C THR A 185 -14.10 4.33 -15.09
N LEU A 186 -14.03 5.28 -16.02
CA LEU A 186 -12.86 6.16 -16.18
C LEU A 186 -12.65 7.04 -14.94
N LEU A 187 -13.73 7.55 -14.33
CA LEU A 187 -13.64 8.31 -13.08
C LEU A 187 -13.09 7.45 -11.93
N ILE A 188 -13.46 6.18 -11.82
CA ILE A 188 -12.92 5.26 -10.81
C ILE A 188 -11.39 5.13 -10.97
N TYR A 189 -10.89 4.96 -12.20
CA TYR A 189 -9.45 4.91 -12.47
C TYR A 189 -8.76 6.24 -12.19
N PHE A 190 -9.34 7.34 -12.66
CA PHE A 190 -8.80 8.68 -12.46
C PHE A 190 -8.69 9.02 -10.97
N HIS A 191 -9.72 8.75 -10.18
CA HIS A 191 -9.70 8.99 -8.74
C HIS A 191 -8.61 8.18 -8.03
N ARG A 192 -8.39 6.91 -8.40
CA ARG A 192 -7.30 6.12 -7.80
C ARG A 192 -5.92 6.63 -8.25
N TYR A 193 -5.74 6.90 -9.54
CA TYR A 193 -4.50 7.45 -10.07
C TYR A 193 -4.14 8.78 -9.39
N TYR A 194 -5.09 9.73 -9.35
CA TYR A 194 -4.94 11.03 -8.68
C TYR A 194 -4.56 10.85 -7.20
N ARG A 195 -5.21 9.93 -6.49
CA ARG A 195 -4.91 9.64 -5.08
C ARG A 195 -3.45 9.17 -4.86
N LEU A 196 -2.89 8.42 -5.79
CA LEU A 196 -1.55 7.81 -5.66
C LEU A 196 -0.43 8.68 -6.23
N ILE A 197 -0.71 9.47 -7.28
CA ILE A 197 0.33 10.20 -8.00
C ILE A 197 0.95 11.34 -7.19
N PHE A 198 0.17 12.13 -6.43
CA PHE A 198 0.76 13.25 -5.65
C PHE A 198 1.72 12.78 -4.56
N PRO A 199 1.37 11.80 -3.71
CA PRO A 199 2.32 11.26 -2.75
C PRO A 199 3.55 10.66 -3.43
N MET A 200 3.36 9.94 -4.54
CA MET A 200 4.46 9.32 -5.29
C MET A 200 5.43 10.36 -5.86
N VAL A 201 4.92 11.39 -6.53
CA VAL A 201 5.73 12.49 -7.08
C VAL A 201 6.50 13.20 -5.98
N TYR A 202 5.83 13.54 -4.87
CA TYR A 202 6.49 14.23 -3.75
C TYR A 202 7.58 13.36 -3.13
N ILE A 203 7.28 12.11 -2.77
CA ILE A 203 8.26 11.20 -2.16
C ILE A 203 9.42 10.94 -3.11
N GLN A 204 9.15 10.77 -4.40
CA GLN A 204 10.21 10.54 -5.39
C GLN A 204 11.16 11.71 -5.48
N PHE A 205 10.66 12.92 -5.69
CA PHE A 205 11.54 14.08 -5.81
C PHE A 205 12.21 14.47 -4.48
N PHE A 206 11.53 14.26 -3.35
CA PHE A 206 12.15 14.38 -2.03
C PHE A 206 13.33 13.41 -1.87
N THR A 207 13.13 12.16 -2.29
CA THR A 207 14.16 11.11 -2.32
C THR A 207 15.19 11.32 -3.43
N MET A 208 14.98 12.16 -4.43
CA MET A 208 16.02 12.45 -5.42
C MET A 208 16.90 13.61 -5.00
N TYR A 209 16.27 14.68 -4.49
CA TYR A 209 16.94 15.97 -4.32
C TYR A 209 17.22 16.35 -2.87
N VAL A 210 16.35 16.02 -1.92
CA VAL A 210 16.46 16.53 -0.54
C VAL A 210 17.25 15.58 0.35
N VAL A 211 16.95 14.28 0.29
CA VAL A 211 17.52 13.31 1.24
C VAL A 211 19.05 13.28 1.15
N ARG A 212 19.68 13.54 -0.01
CA ARG A 212 21.15 13.70 -0.17
C ARG A 212 21.80 14.61 0.89
N TYR A 213 21.07 15.59 1.41
CA TYR A 213 21.56 16.59 2.36
C TYR A 213 21.23 16.28 3.82
N ILE A 214 20.40 15.27 4.11
CA ILE A 214 19.92 14.97 5.48
C ILE A 214 20.87 14.01 6.20
N GLY A 215 21.49 13.07 5.48
CA GLY A 215 22.36 12.07 6.10
C GLY A 215 23.82 12.50 6.22
N SER A 216 24.52 11.76 7.08
CA SER A 216 25.94 11.96 7.38
C SER A 216 26.67 10.62 7.37
N GLY A 217 27.94 10.63 7.00
CA GLY A 217 28.80 9.46 7.06
C GLY A 217 29.67 9.31 5.80
N PRO A 218 30.77 8.54 5.91
CA PRO A 218 31.76 8.44 4.83
C PRO A 218 31.20 7.81 3.55
N MET A 219 30.25 6.88 3.68
CA MET A 219 29.60 6.20 2.55
C MET A 219 28.26 6.80 2.14
N TYR A 220 27.72 7.75 2.90
CA TYR A 220 26.36 8.22 2.72
C TYR A 220 26.09 8.72 1.29
N ARG A 221 26.95 9.63 0.80
CA ARG A 221 26.80 10.23 -0.53
C ARG A 221 26.98 9.21 -1.65
N THR A 222 27.98 8.32 -1.53
CA THR A 222 28.26 7.28 -2.52
C THR A 222 27.09 6.30 -2.64
N THR A 223 26.59 5.79 -1.50
CA THR A 223 25.44 4.89 -1.47
C THR A 223 24.20 5.59 -2.03
N TRP A 224 24.01 6.86 -1.67
CA TRP A 224 22.88 7.65 -2.13
C TRP A 224 22.86 7.89 -3.64
N ASP A 225 24.00 8.31 -4.20
CA ASP A 225 24.14 8.57 -5.63
C ASP A 225 23.98 7.28 -6.43
N TRP A 226 24.47 6.15 -5.90
CA TRP A 226 24.22 4.83 -6.48
C TRP A 226 22.73 4.47 -6.50
N MET A 227 22.02 4.64 -5.37
CA MET A 227 20.58 4.34 -5.27
C MET A 227 19.71 5.22 -6.19
N ASN A 228 20.09 6.49 -6.40
CA ASN A 228 19.29 7.44 -7.18
C ASN A 228 19.71 7.58 -8.64
N LYS A 229 20.83 6.99 -9.07
CA LYS A 229 21.28 7.04 -10.47
C LYS A 229 20.17 6.66 -11.45
N SER A 230 19.44 5.61 -11.14
CA SER A 230 18.29 5.10 -11.90
C SER A 230 17.12 6.08 -11.99
N CYS A 231 16.91 6.90 -10.95
CA CYS A 231 15.84 7.89 -10.91
C CYS A 231 16.07 9.08 -11.83
N PHE A 232 17.32 9.46 -12.11
CA PHE A 232 17.61 10.50 -13.08
C PHE A 232 17.43 10.02 -14.52
N ALA A 233 17.63 8.73 -14.78
CA ALA A 233 17.44 8.15 -16.11
C ALA A 233 15.96 7.93 -16.43
N ASN A 234 15.18 7.35 -15.51
CA ASN A 234 13.79 6.95 -15.74
C ASN A 234 12.83 7.39 -14.62
N PRO A 235 12.70 8.71 -14.34
CA PRO A 235 11.79 9.18 -13.30
C PRO A 235 10.31 8.94 -13.67
N TRP A 236 10.01 8.91 -14.95
CA TRP A 236 8.67 8.86 -15.51
C TRP A 236 7.98 7.49 -15.37
N SER A 237 8.75 6.40 -15.25
CA SER A 237 8.17 5.04 -15.19
C SER A 237 7.38 4.80 -13.91
N ASN A 238 7.76 5.47 -12.81
CA ASN A 238 6.99 5.47 -11.57
C ASN A 238 5.66 6.22 -11.70
N PHE A 239 5.64 7.32 -12.45
CA PHE A 239 4.43 8.13 -12.64
C PHE A 239 3.39 7.43 -13.52
N LEU A 240 3.84 6.62 -14.48
CA LEU A 240 2.96 5.78 -15.30
C LEU A 240 2.57 4.45 -14.62
N PHE A 241 3.06 4.20 -13.41
CA PHE A 241 2.87 2.94 -12.69
C PHE A 241 3.42 1.68 -13.42
N ILE A 242 4.56 1.81 -14.11
CA ILE A 242 5.18 0.74 -14.92
C ILE A 242 6.65 0.45 -14.56
N ALA A 243 7.14 0.94 -13.43
CA ALA A 243 8.54 0.75 -13.03
C ALA A 243 8.92 -0.70 -12.70
N ASN A 244 7.95 -1.62 -12.69
CA ASN A 244 8.18 -3.07 -12.66
C ASN A 244 8.41 -3.69 -14.06
N PHE A 245 8.13 -2.95 -15.14
CA PHE A 245 8.39 -3.32 -16.53
C PHE A 245 9.56 -2.56 -17.14
N HIS A 246 9.64 -1.27 -16.85
CA HIS A 246 10.64 -0.38 -17.44
C HIS A 246 11.36 0.46 -16.37
N PRO A 247 12.70 0.33 -16.25
CA PRO A 247 13.53 -0.70 -16.87
C PRO A 247 13.22 -2.11 -16.33
N TRP A 248 13.61 -3.15 -17.09
CA TRP A 248 13.27 -4.53 -16.72
C TRP A 248 13.85 -4.96 -15.37
N SER A 249 15.08 -4.49 -15.09
CA SER A 249 15.80 -4.81 -13.85
C SER A 249 15.35 -3.91 -12.71
N MET A 250 15.04 -4.53 -11.57
CA MET A 250 14.70 -3.90 -10.30
C MET A 250 15.82 -3.00 -9.78
N GLY A 251 17.10 -3.38 -10.01
CA GLY A 251 18.25 -2.55 -9.64
C GLY A 251 18.34 -1.25 -10.45
N SER A 252 17.75 -1.24 -11.64
CA SER A 252 17.68 -0.07 -12.51
C SER A 252 16.38 0.72 -12.34
N ALA A 253 15.45 0.26 -11.50
CA ALA A 253 14.19 0.95 -11.25
C ALA A 253 14.42 2.18 -10.34
N CYS A 254 13.68 3.26 -10.59
CA CYS A 254 13.69 4.40 -9.69
C CYS A 254 12.95 4.05 -8.40
N ILE A 255 13.62 4.12 -7.24
CA ILE A 255 13.05 3.77 -5.93
C ILE A 255 12.52 2.33 -5.95
N GLY A 256 13.45 1.38 -5.98
CA GLY A 256 13.15 -0.03 -6.27
C GLY A 256 11.98 -0.62 -5.48
N TRP A 257 11.74 -0.21 -4.23
CA TRP A 257 10.64 -0.69 -3.38
C TRP A 257 9.23 -0.21 -3.78
N VAL A 258 9.08 0.76 -4.68
CA VAL A 258 7.75 1.22 -5.16
C VAL A 258 7.11 0.27 -6.18
N TRP A 259 7.80 -0.79 -6.58
CA TRP A 259 7.28 -1.84 -7.48
C TRP A 259 5.92 -2.40 -7.00
N TYR A 260 5.71 -2.46 -5.68
CA TYR A 260 4.44 -2.90 -5.09
C TYR A 260 3.26 -2.05 -5.59
N LEU A 261 3.45 -0.74 -5.64
CA LEU A 261 2.41 0.21 -6.04
C LEU A 261 2.10 0.09 -7.54
N MET A 262 3.12 -0.24 -8.35
CA MET A 262 2.96 -0.53 -9.78
C MET A 262 2.04 -1.73 -9.98
N CYS A 263 2.33 -2.84 -9.30
CA CYS A 263 1.50 -4.05 -9.32
C CYS A 263 0.08 -3.79 -8.81
N ASP A 264 -0.07 -3.08 -7.70
CA ASP A 264 -1.39 -2.76 -7.11
C ASP A 264 -2.27 -1.93 -8.06
N MET A 265 -1.68 -0.95 -8.76
CA MET A 265 -2.41 -0.18 -9.79
C MET A 265 -2.77 -1.06 -10.99
N GLN A 266 -1.87 -1.93 -11.45
CA GLN A 266 -2.13 -2.85 -12.56
C GLN A 266 -3.25 -3.84 -12.24
N PHE A 267 -3.24 -4.42 -11.04
CA PHE A 267 -4.32 -5.31 -10.57
C PHE A 267 -5.65 -4.57 -10.44
N PHE A 268 -5.62 -3.32 -9.99
CA PHE A 268 -6.81 -2.49 -9.96
C PHE A 268 -7.37 -2.21 -11.35
N ILE A 269 -6.55 -1.91 -12.35
CA ILE A 269 -7.00 -1.68 -13.73
C ILE A 269 -7.77 -2.90 -14.27
N ILE A 270 -7.34 -4.11 -13.93
CA ILE A 270 -7.99 -5.34 -14.36
C ILE A 270 -9.27 -5.65 -13.54
N SER A 271 -9.43 -5.05 -12.36
CA SER A 271 -10.51 -5.40 -11.43
C SER A 271 -11.92 -5.01 -11.90
N PRO A 272 -12.23 -3.77 -12.35
CA PRO A 272 -13.57 -3.43 -12.81
C PRO A 272 -14.07 -4.30 -13.98
N PRO A 273 -13.28 -4.61 -15.03
CA PRO A 273 -13.69 -5.55 -16.08
C PRO A 273 -14.08 -6.93 -15.53
N LEU A 274 -13.27 -7.48 -14.61
CA LEU A 274 -13.58 -8.77 -13.97
C LEU A 274 -14.87 -8.71 -13.15
N ILE A 275 -15.11 -7.59 -12.46
CA ILE A 275 -16.34 -7.38 -11.70
C ILE A 275 -17.54 -7.26 -12.64
N VAL A 276 -17.40 -6.62 -13.81
CA VAL A 276 -18.47 -6.62 -14.83
C VAL A 276 -18.81 -8.04 -15.26
N ILE A 277 -17.81 -8.87 -15.57
CA ILE A 277 -18.02 -10.28 -15.93
C ILE A 277 -18.76 -11.02 -14.80
N TYR A 278 -18.37 -10.80 -13.54
CA TYR A 278 -19.07 -11.37 -12.38
C TYR A 278 -20.52 -10.88 -12.22
N CYS A 279 -20.77 -9.59 -12.45
CA CYS A 279 -22.12 -9.00 -12.41
C CYS A 279 -23.02 -9.53 -13.52
N LEU A 280 -22.46 -9.85 -14.69
CA LEU A 280 -23.20 -10.46 -15.81
C LEU A 280 -23.45 -11.95 -15.56
N ASN A 281 -22.44 -12.69 -15.11
CA ASN A 281 -22.56 -14.10 -14.76
C ASN A 281 -21.63 -14.47 -13.60
N ARG A 282 -22.22 -14.74 -12.43
CA ARG A 282 -21.50 -15.07 -11.19
C ARG A 282 -20.57 -16.28 -11.33
N LYS A 283 -20.98 -17.32 -12.07
CA LYS A 283 -20.19 -18.54 -12.24
C LYS A 283 -18.96 -18.26 -13.10
N ILE A 284 -19.16 -17.56 -14.23
CA ILE A 284 -18.07 -17.20 -15.14
C ILE A 284 -17.10 -16.24 -14.45
N GLY A 285 -17.59 -15.19 -13.77
CA GLY A 285 -16.71 -14.26 -13.05
C GLY A 285 -15.84 -14.95 -12.00
N LYS A 286 -16.42 -15.86 -11.20
CA LYS A 286 -15.65 -16.65 -10.23
C LYS A 286 -14.65 -17.58 -10.90
N LEU A 287 -15.02 -18.22 -12.01
CA LEU A 287 -14.12 -19.08 -12.78
C LEU A 287 -12.93 -18.30 -13.36
N VAL A 288 -13.16 -17.09 -13.89
CA VAL A 288 -12.10 -16.23 -14.43
C VAL A 288 -11.15 -15.75 -13.32
N VAL A 289 -11.68 -15.36 -12.16
CA VAL A 289 -10.81 -14.99 -11.02
C VAL A 289 -10.00 -16.20 -10.54
N LEU A 290 -10.62 -17.39 -10.45
CA LEU A 290 -9.94 -18.63 -10.08
C LEU A 290 -8.85 -19.01 -11.08
N SER A 291 -9.10 -18.87 -12.39
CA SER A 291 -8.10 -19.17 -13.40
C SER A 291 -6.89 -18.25 -13.31
N LEU A 292 -7.06 -16.97 -12.99
CA LEU A 292 -5.94 -16.04 -12.77
C LEU A 292 -5.06 -16.44 -11.58
N ILE A 293 -5.65 -16.99 -10.51
CA ILE A 293 -4.90 -17.54 -9.38
C ILE A 293 -4.05 -18.73 -9.85
N ILE A 294 -4.67 -19.69 -10.55
CA ILE A 294 -4.01 -20.89 -11.04
C ILE A 294 -2.89 -20.54 -12.03
N ILE A 295 -3.14 -19.60 -12.96
CA ILE A 295 -2.16 -19.10 -13.92
C ILE A 295 -0.95 -18.51 -13.18
N SER A 296 -1.17 -17.69 -12.15
CA SER A 296 -0.08 -17.13 -11.35
C SER A 296 0.76 -18.21 -10.67
N MET A 297 0.12 -19.25 -10.12
CA MET A 297 0.82 -20.39 -9.50
C MET A 297 1.64 -21.17 -10.53
N ILE A 298 1.09 -21.45 -11.71
CA ILE A 298 1.78 -22.14 -12.80
C ILE A 298 2.99 -21.32 -13.27
N ILE A 299 2.82 -20.01 -13.50
CA ILE A 299 3.92 -19.14 -13.92
C ILE A 299 5.05 -19.14 -12.89
N ASN A 300 4.74 -19.05 -11.59
CA ASN A 300 5.74 -19.13 -10.54
C ASN A 300 6.47 -20.50 -10.53
N GLY A 301 5.74 -21.60 -10.71
CA GLY A 301 6.34 -22.94 -10.82
C GLY A 301 7.28 -23.06 -12.02
N ILE A 302 6.85 -22.58 -13.18
CA ILE A 302 7.68 -22.57 -14.40
C ILE A 302 8.92 -21.71 -14.19
N LEU A 303 8.80 -20.50 -13.66
CA LEU A 303 9.93 -19.61 -13.42
C LEU A 303 10.91 -20.21 -12.41
N ALA A 304 10.42 -20.85 -11.35
CA ALA A 304 11.26 -21.54 -10.38
C ALA A 304 12.07 -22.68 -11.02
N LEU A 305 11.46 -23.47 -11.91
CA LEU A 305 12.14 -24.55 -12.64
C LEU A 305 13.12 -24.01 -13.70
N VAL A 306 12.71 -22.99 -14.45
CA VAL A 306 13.53 -22.40 -15.52
C VAL A 306 14.78 -21.73 -14.96
N TRP A 307 14.65 -21.02 -13.84
CA TRP A 307 15.75 -20.30 -13.22
C TRP A 307 16.42 -21.07 -12.07
N ASP A 308 16.00 -22.30 -11.81
CA ASP A 308 16.49 -23.16 -10.72
C ASP A 308 16.59 -22.38 -9.40
N ILE A 309 15.43 -21.90 -8.95
CA ILE A 309 15.29 -21.05 -7.77
C ILE A 309 15.18 -21.94 -6.53
N SER A 310 16.14 -21.81 -5.62
CA SER A 310 16.15 -22.49 -4.33
C SER A 310 15.21 -21.83 -3.33
N MET A 311 14.87 -22.55 -2.25
CA MET A 311 13.95 -22.07 -1.20
C MET A 311 14.45 -20.82 -0.47
N ASP A 312 15.76 -20.55 -0.48
CA ASP A 312 16.36 -19.32 0.05
C ASP A 312 16.24 -18.12 -0.92
N GLY A 313 15.52 -18.28 -2.03
CA GLY A 313 15.22 -17.22 -2.98
C GLY A 313 16.38 -16.87 -3.92
N LYS A 314 17.37 -17.75 -4.05
CA LYS A 314 18.50 -17.60 -4.98
C LYS A 314 18.32 -18.44 -6.23
N SER A 315 18.89 -18.00 -7.34
CA SER A 315 18.92 -18.75 -8.60
C SER A 315 20.32 -19.32 -8.80
N SER A 316 20.42 -20.63 -9.06
CA SER A 316 21.71 -21.26 -9.40
C SER A 316 22.26 -20.80 -10.75
N LYS A 317 21.39 -20.25 -11.60
CA LYS A 317 21.73 -19.71 -12.93
C LYS A 317 22.20 -18.24 -12.90
N ASN A 318 22.54 -17.72 -11.71
CA ASN A 318 22.94 -16.33 -11.49
C ASN A 318 21.92 -15.28 -11.97
N GLN A 319 20.65 -15.66 -12.09
CA GLN A 319 19.59 -14.72 -12.44
C GLN A 319 19.15 -13.94 -11.20
N ASN A 320 18.94 -12.63 -11.34
CA ASN A 320 18.34 -11.84 -10.28
C ASN A 320 16.86 -12.22 -10.14
N VAL A 321 16.52 -12.97 -9.09
CA VAL A 321 15.14 -13.40 -8.77
C VAL A 321 14.21 -12.20 -8.59
N GLY A 322 14.76 -11.07 -8.14
CA GLY A 322 14.12 -9.76 -8.11
C GLY A 322 13.47 -9.37 -9.45
N ASP A 323 14.21 -9.62 -10.53
CA ASP A 323 13.92 -9.14 -11.89
C ASP A 323 13.03 -10.08 -12.70
N VAL A 324 12.83 -11.32 -12.26
CA VAL A 324 12.06 -12.32 -13.01
C VAL A 324 10.81 -12.80 -12.29
N VAL A 325 10.83 -12.80 -10.95
CA VAL A 325 9.74 -13.31 -10.11
C VAL A 325 9.22 -12.22 -9.17
N TYR A 326 10.09 -11.64 -8.35
CA TYR A 326 9.64 -10.86 -7.18
C TYR A 326 8.85 -9.60 -7.55
N ASN A 327 9.37 -8.77 -8.46
CA ASN A 327 8.73 -7.50 -8.80
C ASN A 327 7.67 -7.61 -9.91
N LYS A 328 7.49 -8.79 -10.50
CA LYS A 328 6.67 -8.96 -11.70
C LYS A 328 5.20 -9.25 -11.37
N PRO A 329 4.25 -8.62 -12.07
CA PRO A 329 2.84 -8.69 -11.71
C PRO A 329 2.26 -10.10 -11.86
N TRP A 330 2.71 -10.88 -12.85
CA TRP A 330 2.24 -12.27 -13.04
C TRP A 330 2.57 -13.21 -11.89
N SER A 331 3.68 -12.96 -11.21
CA SER A 331 4.12 -13.75 -10.07
C SER A 331 3.41 -13.38 -8.77
N ARG A 332 2.79 -12.18 -8.70
CA ARG A 332 2.18 -11.63 -7.49
C ARG A 332 0.66 -11.50 -7.56
N MET A 333 0.09 -11.61 -8.76
CA MET A 333 -1.37 -11.46 -8.97
C MET A 333 -2.20 -12.50 -8.22
N GLY A 334 -1.64 -13.70 -7.96
CA GLY A 334 -2.32 -14.75 -7.20
C GLY A 334 -2.82 -14.28 -5.83
N ALA A 335 -1.96 -13.60 -5.05
CA ALA A 335 -2.33 -13.08 -3.73
C ALA A 335 -3.49 -12.07 -3.80
N TYR A 336 -3.46 -11.16 -4.78
CA TYR A 336 -4.52 -10.20 -5.02
C TYR A 336 -5.85 -10.86 -5.37
N PHE A 337 -5.83 -11.85 -6.27
CA PHE A 337 -7.05 -12.53 -6.71
C PHE A 337 -7.60 -13.53 -5.71
N VAL A 338 -6.77 -14.11 -4.82
CA VAL A 338 -7.26 -14.80 -3.62
C VAL A 338 -8.05 -13.81 -2.76
N GLY A 339 -7.53 -12.61 -2.54
CA GLY A 339 -8.27 -11.52 -1.89
C GLY A 339 -9.59 -11.21 -2.58
N ALA A 340 -9.57 -11.09 -3.91
CA ALA A 340 -10.77 -10.86 -4.72
C ALA A 340 -11.84 -11.94 -4.52
N MET A 341 -11.46 -13.22 -4.47
CA MET A 341 -12.37 -14.33 -4.18
C MET A 341 -13.01 -14.21 -2.80
N PHE A 342 -12.23 -13.84 -1.77
CA PHE A 342 -12.77 -13.56 -0.45
C PHE A 342 -13.70 -12.35 -0.45
N GLY A 343 -13.41 -11.31 -1.24
CA GLY A 343 -14.27 -10.13 -1.40
C GLY A 343 -15.61 -10.47 -2.06
N ILE A 344 -15.59 -11.35 -3.08
CA ILE A 344 -16.81 -11.90 -3.70
C ILE A 344 -17.61 -12.69 -2.67
N SER A 345 -16.97 -13.62 -1.95
CA SER A 345 -17.63 -14.43 -0.92
C SER A 345 -18.23 -13.58 0.20
N TYR A 346 -17.50 -12.56 0.67
CA TYR A 346 -18.01 -11.60 1.65
C TYR A 346 -19.26 -10.89 1.14
N PHE A 347 -19.23 -10.37 -0.09
CA PHE A 347 -20.41 -9.75 -0.69
C PHE A 347 -21.61 -10.71 -0.80
N GLU A 348 -21.39 -11.96 -1.23
CA GLU A 348 -22.44 -12.97 -1.32
C GLU A 348 -23.05 -13.32 0.05
N LEU A 349 -22.22 -13.44 1.08
CA LEU A 349 -22.65 -13.69 2.45
C LEU A 349 -23.42 -12.48 3.03
N SER A 350 -22.90 -11.26 2.88
CA SER A 350 -23.60 -10.05 3.34
C SER A 350 -24.94 -9.85 2.64
N CYS A 351 -25.05 -10.21 1.35
CA CYS A 351 -26.34 -10.21 0.64
C CYS A 351 -27.31 -11.24 1.22
N ARG A 352 -26.81 -12.44 1.55
CA ARG A 352 -27.62 -13.51 2.15
C ARG A 352 -28.12 -13.13 3.54
N GLU A 353 -27.26 -12.56 4.40
CA GLU A 353 -27.63 -12.08 5.73
C GLU A 353 -28.66 -10.95 5.64
N LYS A 354 -28.47 -9.99 4.72
CA LYS A 354 -29.45 -8.91 4.49
C LYS A 354 -30.79 -9.45 4.02
N TYR A 355 -30.79 -10.48 3.16
CA TYR A 355 -32.01 -11.14 2.71
C TYR A 355 -32.69 -11.94 3.83
N GLN A 356 -31.94 -12.68 4.63
CA GLN A 356 -32.48 -13.42 5.79
C GLN A 356 -33.03 -12.46 6.87
N GLY A 357 -32.32 -11.36 7.16
CA GLY A 357 -32.81 -10.32 8.06
C GLY A 357 -34.07 -9.64 7.54
N LEU A 358 -34.14 -9.34 6.23
CA LEU A 358 -35.34 -8.80 5.60
C LEU A 358 -36.49 -9.82 5.60
N SER A 359 -36.22 -11.10 5.32
CA SER A 359 -37.20 -12.18 5.38
C SER A 359 -37.76 -12.34 6.79
N ASN A 360 -36.92 -12.30 7.82
CA ASN A 360 -37.35 -12.34 9.22
C ASN A 360 -38.13 -11.08 9.61
N THR A 361 -37.76 -9.91 9.10
CA THR A 361 -38.47 -8.65 9.36
C THR A 361 -39.83 -8.63 8.66
N ILE A 362 -39.92 -9.11 7.42
CA ILE A 362 -41.18 -9.26 6.68
C ILE A 362 -42.05 -10.32 7.36
N PHE A 363 -41.48 -11.46 7.75
CA PHE A 363 -42.19 -12.50 8.50
C PHE A 363 -42.73 -11.95 9.82
N ASN A 364 -41.92 -11.21 10.60
CA ASN A 364 -42.35 -10.59 11.85
C ASN A 364 -43.41 -9.51 11.63
N LYS A 365 -43.29 -8.68 10.58
CA LYS A 365 -44.33 -7.70 10.22
C LYS A 365 -45.63 -8.40 9.78
N CYS A 366 -45.56 -9.45 8.98
CA CYS A 366 -46.72 -10.23 8.58
C CYS A 366 -47.35 -10.94 9.79
N TYR A 367 -46.53 -11.46 10.71
CA TYR A 367 -46.98 -12.06 11.97
C TYR A 367 -47.66 -11.03 12.87
N ASP A 368 -47.11 -9.83 13.03
CA ASP A 368 -47.72 -8.74 13.80
C ASP A 368 -49.01 -8.21 13.15
N ILE A 369 -49.08 -8.15 11.82
CA ILE A 369 -50.30 -7.81 11.08
C ILE A 369 -51.37 -8.90 11.27
N LEU A 370 -50.99 -10.17 11.20
CA LEU A 370 -51.90 -11.30 11.43
C LEU A 370 -52.39 -11.34 12.89
N LYS A 371 -51.51 -11.06 13.85
CA LYS A 371 -51.81 -10.98 15.29
C LYS A 371 -52.71 -9.80 15.64
N ASN A 372 -52.57 -8.66 14.96
CA ASN A 372 -53.39 -7.46 15.18
C ASN A 372 -54.68 -7.44 14.35
N SER A 373 -54.80 -8.30 13.33
CA SER A 373 -56.09 -8.55 12.72
C SER A 373 -56.93 -9.40 13.68
N GLN A 374 -58.18 -9.01 13.94
CA GLN A 374 -59.16 -9.80 14.72
C GLN A 374 -59.53 -11.15 14.05
N ILE A 375 -58.74 -11.64 13.10
CA ILE A 375 -58.98 -12.87 12.35
C ILE A 375 -58.52 -14.10 13.17
N ILE A 376 -57.57 -13.95 14.11
CA ILE A 376 -57.12 -15.08 14.96
C ILE A 376 -58.10 -15.35 16.12
N SER A 377 -58.98 -14.40 16.48
CA SER A 377 -60.09 -14.66 17.41
C SER A 377 -61.24 -15.49 16.83
N LEU A 378 -61.19 -15.85 15.54
CA LEU A 378 -62.21 -16.67 14.86
C LEU A 378 -61.74 -18.11 14.55
N LEU A 379 -60.52 -18.51 14.92
CA LEU A 379 -59.97 -19.84 14.62
C LEU A 379 -59.55 -20.66 15.84
N VAL A 380 -59.86 -20.22 17.07
CA VAL A 380 -59.55 -20.96 18.32
C VAL A 380 -60.80 -21.25 19.17
N CYS A 381 -62.00 -20.82 18.76
CA CYS A 381 -63.26 -21.30 19.34
C CYS A 381 -64.33 -21.33 18.23
N CYS A 382 -64.92 -22.50 17.99
CA CYS A 382 -65.95 -22.84 16.98
C CYS A 382 -65.45 -23.13 15.56
#